data_AF-A0A2E9JL30-F1
#
_entry.id   AF-A0A2E9JL30-F1
#
_cell.length_a   1.000
_cell.length_b   1.000
_cell.length_c   1.000
_cell.angle_alpha   90.00
_cell.angle_beta   90.00
_cell.angle_gamma   90.00
#
_symmetry.space_group_name_H-M   'P 1'
#
loop_
_entity.id
_entity.type
_entity.pdbx_description
1 polymer ?
#
loop_
_entity_poly.entity_id
_entity_poly.type
_entity_poly.pdbx_seq_one_letter_code
_entity_poly.pdbx_strand_id
1 'polypeptide(L)'
;MLFYKSPLRIGGTLQGTIDGLGLLIGASGPNTKIIPGHGVVSTREDVIAFRDMTIELSDQIAEMIERGMSYDQIAEANPTRAYNDRYGDPERFLRAVYAELGGEE
;
A
#
# COMPACT_ATOMS: atom_id res chain seq x y z
N MET A 1 -2.64 -4.34 -10.54
CA MET A 1 -1.23 -4.49 -10.97
C MET A 1 -0.28 -3.53 -10.23
N LEU A 2 -0.46 -3.32 -8.92
CA LEU A 2 0.48 -2.53 -8.08
C LEU A 2 1.02 -3.34 -6.90
N PHE A 3 0.34 -4.42 -6.50
CA PHE A 3 0.81 -5.32 -5.45
C PHE A 3 2.03 -6.20 -5.84
N TYR A 4 2.38 -6.28 -7.13
CA TYR A 4 3.47 -7.16 -7.58
C TYR A 4 4.85 -6.76 -7.02
N LYS A 5 5.07 -5.48 -6.70
CA LYS A 5 6.29 -4.99 -6.04
C LYS A 5 5.95 -4.00 -4.92
N SER A 6 5.89 -4.49 -3.67
CA SER A 6 5.83 -3.61 -2.50
C SER A 6 7.01 -2.64 -2.49
N PRO A 7 6.78 -1.32 -2.27
CA PRO A 7 7.84 -0.32 -2.19
C PRO A 7 8.78 -0.51 -0.99
N LEU A 8 8.39 -1.33 -0.03
CA LEU A 8 9.05 -1.51 1.26
C LEU A 8 10.31 -2.39 1.25
N ARG A 9 10.74 -2.91 0.08
CA ARG A 9 11.79 -3.95 0.03
C ARG A 9 13.20 -3.51 -0.38
N ILE A 10 13.52 -2.23 -0.26
CA ILE A 10 14.89 -1.69 -0.40
C ILE A 10 15.05 -0.47 0.55
N GLY A 11 15.14 -0.72 1.86
CA GLY A 11 15.50 0.31 2.86
C GLY A 11 14.54 1.50 3.03
N GLY A 12 13.32 1.42 2.49
CA GLY A 12 12.27 2.43 2.65
C GLY A 12 11.22 2.00 3.66
N THR A 13 10.68 2.96 4.41
CA THR A 13 9.61 2.75 5.41
C THR A 13 8.22 2.93 4.79
N LEU A 14 7.18 2.46 5.47
CA LEU A 14 5.80 2.73 5.08
C LEU A 14 5.52 4.22 5.05
N GLN A 15 5.95 4.94 6.08
CA GLN A 15 5.83 6.39 6.13
C GLN A 15 6.58 7.06 4.96
N GLY A 16 7.82 6.63 4.69
CA GLY A 16 8.61 7.17 3.57
C GLY A 16 7.97 6.91 2.21
N THR A 17 7.24 5.80 2.06
CA THR A 17 6.43 5.51 0.87
C THR A 17 5.28 6.51 0.73
N ILE A 18 4.51 6.72 1.80
CA ILE A 18 3.39 7.67 1.83
C ILE A 18 3.86 9.09 1.53
N ASP A 19 4.98 9.51 2.13
CA ASP A 19 5.59 10.82 1.93
C ASP A 19 6.06 10.99 0.48
N GLY A 20 6.74 9.97 -0.07
CA GLY A 20 7.18 9.96 -1.47
C GLY A 20 6.02 10.08 -2.47
N LEU A 21 4.92 9.37 -2.21
CA LEU A 21 3.69 9.52 -3.00
C LEU A 21 3.11 10.93 -2.87
N GLY A 22 3.12 11.51 -1.67
CA GLY A 22 2.71 12.89 -1.42
C GLY A 22 3.52 13.91 -2.24
N LEU A 23 4.84 13.76 -2.26
CA LEU A 23 5.74 14.61 -3.07
C LEU A 23 5.45 14.47 -4.57
N LEU A 24 5.25 13.24 -5.06
CA LEU A 24 4.90 12.97 -6.45
C LEU A 24 3.57 13.63 -6.83
N ILE A 25 2.54 13.53 -5.97
CA ILE A 25 1.23 14.15 -6.19
C ILE A 25 1.33 15.68 -6.20
N GLY A 26 2.16 16.26 -5.33
CA GLY A 26 2.40 17.70 -5.25
C GLY A 26 3.15 18.25 -6.48
N ALA A 27 4.04 17.46 -7.06
CA ALA A 27 4.76 17.80 -8.29
C ALA A 27 3.93 17.56 -9.57
N SER A 28 2.85 16.78 -9.47
CA SER A 28 2.01 16.42 -10.61
C SER A 28 0.87 17.41 -10.83
N GLY A 29 0.75 17.94 -12.05
CA GLY A 29 -0.41 18.71 -12.48
C GLY A 29 -1.61 17.80 -12.82
N PRO A 30 -2.80 18.38 -13.06
CA PRO A 30 -4.03 17.61 -13.31
C PRO A 30 -3.99 16.72 -14.56
N ASN A 31 -3.13 17.04 -15.52
CA ASN A 31 -2.97 16.26 -16.75
C ASN A 31 -1.65 15.47 -16.81
N THR A 32 -0.87 15.45 -15.72
CA THR A 32 0.39 14.73 -15.68
C THR A 32 0.15 13.23 -15.83
N LYS A 33 0.89 12.62 -16.76
CA LYS A 33 0.93 11.16 -16.92
C LYS A 33 2.16 10.62 -16.20
N ILE A 34 1.95 9.57 -15.42
CA ILE A 34 2.97 8.93 -14.60
C ILE A 34 3.25 7.56 -15.23
N ILE A 35 4.49 7.34 -15.65
CA ILE A 35 4.92 6.07 -16.22
C ILE A 35 5.57 5.27 -15.09
N PRO A 36 4.87 4.29 -14.50
CA PRO A 36 5.46 3.45 -13.47
C PRO A 36 6.49 2.50 -14.09
N GLY A 37 7.40 2.00 -13.27
CA GLY A 37 8.33 0.96 -13.72
C GLY A 37 7.63 -0.34 -14.17
N HIS A 38 6.40 -0.58 -13.67
CA HIS A 38 5.55 -1.71 -14.06
C HIS A 38 4.08 -1.30 -14.05
N GLY A 39 3.27 -1.88 -14.93
CA GLY A 39 1.84 -1.60 -15.02
C GLY A 39 1.50 -0.57 -16.10
N VAL A 40 0.27 -0.10 -16.06
CA VAL A 40 -0.26 0.86 -17.04
C VAL A 40 0.10 2.29 -16.65
N VAL A 41 0.13 3.18 -17.64
CA VAL A 41 0.29 4.62 -17.41
C VAL A 41 -0.78 5.09 -16.42
N SER A 42 -0.34 5.72 -15.35
CA SER A 42 -1.19 6.18 -14.26
C SER A 42 -1.45 7.68 -14.35
N THR A 43 -2.58 8.11 -13.84
CA THR A 43 -2.91 9.53 -13.63
C THR A 43 -2.47 9.98 -12.23
N ARG A 44 -2.51 11.29 -12.00
CA ARG A 44 -2.33 11.85 -10.65
C ARG A 44 -3.36 11.29 -9.67
N GLU A 45 -4.60 11.14 -10.12
CA GLU A 45 -5.71 10.61 -9.33
C GLU A 45 -5.50 9.14 -8.95
N ASP A 46 -4.89 8.34 -9.83
CA ASP A 46 -4.55 6.95 -9.52
C ASP A 46 -3.51 6.86 -8.40
N VAL A 47 -2.54 7.78 -8.37
CA VAL A 47 -1.52 7.85 -7.31
C VAL A 47 -2.10 8.34 -6.00
N ILE A 48 -3.03 9.30 -6.04
CA ILE A 48 -3.80 9.73 -4.86
C ILE A 48 -4.56 8.53 -4.29
N ALA A 49 -5.33 7.83 -5.12
CA ALA A 49 -6.11 6.67 -4.69
C ALA A 49 -5.23 5.57 -4.09
N PHE A 50 -4.04 5.34 -4.66
CA PHE A 50 -3.11 4.35 -4.13
C PHE A 50 -2.52 4.77 -2.76
N ARG A 51 -2.15 6.04 -2.60
CA ARG A 51 -1.65 6.57 -1.32
C ARG A 51 -2.73 6.48 -0.24
N ASP A 52 -3.95 6.92 -0.55
CA ASP A 52 -5.04 6.99 0.42
C ASP A 52 -5.45 5.57 0.87
N MET A 53 -5.51 4.62 -0.07
CA MET A 53 -5.68 3.20 0.26
C MET A 53 -4.56 2.66 1.15
N THR A 54 -3.31 3.05 0.88
CA THR A 54 -2.16 2.62 1.70
C THR A 54 -2.30 3.11 3.14
N ILE A 55 -2.71 4.38 3.34
CA ILE A 55 -2.95 4.94 4.66
C ILE A 55 -4.08 4.19 5.36
N GLU A 56 -5.24 4.07 4.72
CA GLU A 56 -6.42 3.42 5.30
C GLU A 56 -6.13 1.98 5.74
N LEU A 57 -5.51 1.18 4.87
CA LEU A 57 -5.20 -0.21 5.20
C LEU A 57 -4.13 -0.32 6.29
N SER A 58 -3.18 0.62 6.35
CA SER A 58 -2.17 0.62 7.40
C SER A 58 -2.78 0.88 8.77
N ASP A 59 -3.71 1.83 8.86
CA ASP A 59 -4.45 2.11 10.09
C ASP A 59 -5.27 0.88 10.53
N GLN A 60 -6.00 0.26 9.59
CA GLN A 60 -6.79 -0.95 9.88
C GLN A 60 -5.92 -2.12 10.34
N ILE A 61 -4.77 -2.35 9.71
CA ILE A 61 -3.84 -3.42 10.08
C ILE A 61 -3.20 -3.13 11.44
N ALA A 62 -2.83 -1.88 11.72
CA ALA A 62 -2.30 -1.47 13.01
C ALA A 62 -3.28 -1.79 14.15
N GLU A 63 -4.56 -1.45 13.99
CA GLU A 63 -5.60 -1.80 14.97
C GLU A 63 -5.72 -3.31 15.19
N MET A 64 -5.56 -4.13 14.14
CA MET A 64 -5.61 -5.59 14.25
C MET A 64 -4.38 -6.14 15.00
N ILE A 65 -3.19 -5.60 14.73
CA ILE A 65 -1.95 -5.95 15.44
C ILE A 65 -2.05 -5.57 16.92
N GLU A 66 -2.59 -4.39 17.23
CA GLU A 66 -2.83 -3.95 18.62
C GLU A 66 -3.79 -4.88 19.38
N ARG A 67 -4.70 -5.55 18.67
CA ARG A 67 -5.58 -6.59 19.22
C ARG A 67 -4.91 -7.96 19.35
N GLY A 68 -3.62 -8.07 19.01
CA GLY A 68 -2.83 -9.29 19.09
C GLY A 68 -3.10 -10.29 17.96
N MET A 69 -3.62 -9.83 16.81
CA MET A 69 -3.87 -10.72 15.68
C MET A 69 -2.57 -11.09 14.96
N SER A 70 -2.41 -12.36 14.61
CA SER A 70 -1.30 -12.83 13.79
C SER A 70 -1.49 -12.48 12.31
N TYR A 71 -0.42 -12.60 11.51
CA TYR A 71 -0.49 -12.40 10.07
C TYR A 71 -1.60 -13.24 9.41
N ASP A 72 -1.68 -14.54 9.74
CA ASP A 72 -2.67 -15.44 9.14
C ASP A 72 -4.11 -15.01 9.46
N GLN A 73 -4.36 -14.54 10.68
CA GLN A 73 -5.67 -14.03 11.08
C GLN A 73 -6.03 -12.73 10.34
N ILE A 74 -5.07 -11.85 10.11
CA ILE A 74 -5.27 -10.61 9.34
C ILE A 74 -5.49 -10.93 7.86
N ALA A 75 -4.73 -11.89 7.30
CA ALA A 75 -4.90 -12.34 5.92
C ALA A 75 -6.27 -12.97 5.70
N GLU A 76 -6.76 -13.77 6.64
CA GLU A 76 -8.10 -14.34 6.62
C GLU A 76 -9.19 -13.27 6.76
N ALA A 77 -8.99 -12.25 7.60
CA ALA A 77 -9.90 -11.10 7.72
C ALA A 77 -9.98 -10.27 6.42
N ASN A 78 -8.96 -10.37 5.56
CA ASN A 78 -8.90 -9.78 4.22
C ASN A 78 -9.30 -8.29 4.18
N PRO A 79 -8.58 -7.41 4.93
CA PRO A 79 -8.86 -5.97 4.96
C PRO A 79 -8.76 -5.33 3.56
N THR A 80 -7.98 -5.92 2.65
CA THR A 80 -7.77 -5.41 1.29
C THR A 80 -8.91 -5.76 0.33
N ARG A 81 -9.99 -6.43 0.77
CA ARG A 81 -11.06 -6.94 -0.12
C ARG A 81 -11.59 -5.91 -1.11
N ALA A 82 -11.79 -4.66 -0.70
CA ALA A 82 -12.30 -3.59 -1.56
C ALA A 82 -11.34 -3.20 -2.71
N TYR A 83 -10.08 -3.60 -2.61
CA TYR A 83 -8.97 -3.16 -3.45
C TYR A 83 -8.42 -4.26 -4.36
N ASN A 84 -8.75 -5.53 -4.07
CA ASN A 84 -8.20 -6.70 -4.76
C ASN A 84 -8.51 -6.70 -6.27
N ASP A 85 -9.72 -6.32 -6.70
CA ASP A 85 -10.08 -6.26 -8.13
C ASP A 85 -9.21 -5.28 -8.92
N ARG A 86 -8.84 -4.15 -8.29
CA ARG A 86 -8.04 -3.10 -8.92
C ARG A 86 -6.55 -3.42 -8.88
N TYR A 87 -6.07 -3.91 -7.74
CA TYR A 87 -4.63 -3.97 -7.47
C TYR A 87 -4.05 -5.38 -7.55
N GLY A 88 -4.88 -6.41 -7.44
CA GLY A 88 -4.55 -7.83 -7.56
C GLY A 88 -4.45 -8.53 -6.20
N ASP A 89 -3.64 -9.59 -6.17
CA ASP A 89 -3.31 -10.33 -4.95
C ASP A 89 -2.59 -9.43 -3.92
N PRO A 90 -3.15 -9.27 -2.71
CA PRO A 90 -2.61 -8.38 -1.68
C PRO A 90 -1.47 -8.98 -0.86
N GLU A 91 -1.14 -10.28 -0.99
CA GLU A 91 -0.26 -10.98 -0.04
C GLU A 91 1.04 -10.20 0.24
N ARG A 92 1.72 -9.77 -0.83
CA ARG A 92 3.00 -9.07 -0.71
C ARG A 92 2.87 -7.70 -0.06
N PHE A 93 1.75 -6.99 -0.28
CA PHE A 93 1.47 -5.73 0.39
C PHE A 93 1.19 -5.97 1.87
N LEU A 94 0.31 -6.92 2.17
CA LEU A 94 -0.11 -7.23 3.52
C LEU A 94 1.06 -7.65 4.41
N ARG A 95 1.93 -8.56 3.91
CA ARG A 95 3.15 -8.97 4.63
C ARG A 95 4.07 -7.80 4.94
N ALA A 96 4.23 -6.91 3.98
CA ALA A 96 5.16 -5.80 4.12
C ALA A 96 4.64 -4.75 5.13
N VAL A 97 3.33 -4.47 5.13
CA VAL A 97 2.71 -3.58 6.13
C VAL A 97 2.71 -4.22 7.52
N TYR A 98 2.35 -5.49 7.64
CA TYR A 98 2.37 -6.22 8.91
C TYR A 98 3.77 -6.21 9.56
N ALA A 99 4.81 -6.55 8.79
CA ALA A 99 6.19 -6.53 9.27
C ALA A 99 6.67 -5.13 9.69
N GLU A 100 6.32 -4.10 8.92
CA GLU A 100 6.71 -2.71 9.22
C GLU A 100 6.04 -2.19 10.51
N LEU A 101 4.80 -2.61 10.77
CA LEU A 101 4.05 -2.24 11.97
C LEU A 101 4.46 -3.04 13.21
N GLY A 102 5.52 -3.85 13.13
CA GLY A 102 6.06 -4.60 14.26
C GLY A 102 5.30 -5.88 14.58
N GLY A 103 4.51 -6.39 13.63
CA GLY A 103 3.90 -7.71 13.76
C GLY A 103 4.98 -8.80 13.82
N GLU A 104 4.94 -9.62 14.87
CA GLU A 104 5.77 -10.82 14.98
C GLU A 104 5.20 -11.93 14.07
N GLU A 105 6.08 -12.73 13.45
CA GLU A 105 5.69 -13.83 12.52
C GLU A 105 4.77 -14.87 13.17
#